data_AF-A0A1V3X9C1-F1
#
_entry.id   AF-A0A1V3X9C1-F1
#
_cell.length_a   1.000
_cell.length_b   1.000
_cell.length_c   1.000
_cell.angle_alpha   90.00
_cell.angle_beta   90.00
_cell.angle_gamma   90.00
#
_symmetry.space_group_name_H-M   'P 1'
#
loop_
_entity.id
_entity.type
_entity.pdbx_description
1 polymer ?
#
loop_
_entity_poly.entity_id
_entity_poly.type
_entity_poly.pdbx_seq_one_letter_code
_entity_poly.pdbx_strand_id
1 'polypeptide(L)'
;MSMTTASRDVRVTRWVATIAGLVGFVLSVATPLLPVVQTTAMLNWPQNGQLNSVTAPLITLTPVDLTATVPCEVVRGLPPQGGVVLGTAPKQGKDANLQAMFVVVSSQRVDVTDRNVVILSVPRDQVVGGANAPGCSSIEVTSTHAGTFATFVGLKDPAGQPLRGGFPDPNLRPRLSGCSPTSPDPRHPG
;
A
#
# COMPACT_ATOMS: atom_id res chain seq x y z
N MET A 1 54.66 0.80 55.94
CA MET A 1 53.78 1.72 55.18
C MET A 1 53.02 0.92 54.11
N SER A 2 52.01 0.12 54.50
CA SER A 2 51.26 -0.69 53.51
C SER A 2 49.74 -0.74 53.76
N MET A 3 49.25 -0.32 54.94
CA MET A 3 47.82 -0.34 55.28
C MET A 3 47.04 0.84 54.68
N THR A 4 47.70 1.98 54.43
CA THR A 4 47.07 3.19 53.90
C THR A 4 46.76 3.09 52.40
N THR A 5 47.55 2.31 51.65
CA THR A 5 47.36 2.08 50.21
C THR A 5 46.18 1.12 49.97
N ALA A 6 46.15 -0.02 50.66
CA ALA A 6 45.08 -1.01 50.53
C ALA A 6 43.68 -0.46 50.86
N SER A 7 43.57 0.40 51.88
CA SER A 7 42.30 1.03 52.27
C SER A 7 41.82 2.08 51.27
N ARG A 8 42.74 2.72 50.54
CA ARG A 8 42.42 3.68 49.48
C ARG A 8 41.93 2.96 48.22
N ASP A 9 42.57 1.85 47.87
CA ASP A 9 42.18 1.02 46.72
C ASP A 9 40.77 0.42 46.87
N VAL A 10 40.40 -0.07 48.07
CA VAL A 10 39.03 -0.57 48.32
C VAL A 10 37.96 0.51 48.16
N ARG A 11 38.25 1.75 48.59
CA ARG A 11 37.32 2.89 48.40
C ARG A 11 37.17 3.26 46.94
N VAL A 12 38.27 3.26 46.18
CA VAL A 12 38.26 3.52 44.74
C VAL A 12 37.46 2.44 44.01
N THR A 13 37.70 1.16 44.30
CA THR A 13 36.97 0.04 43.65
C THR A 13 35.47 0.08 43.93
N ARG A 14 35.04 0.44 45.15
CA ARG A 14 33.61 0.61 45.46
C ARG A 14 32.96 1.73 44.65
N TRP A 15 33.63 2.89 44.55
CA TRP A 15 33.15 4.00 43.74
C TRP A 15 33.06 3.65 42.26
N VAL A 16 34.09 3.00 41.71
CA VAL A 16 34.11 2.55 40.33
C VAL A 16 32.96 1.57 40.06
N ALA A 17 32.75 0.59 40.93
CA ALA A 17 31.66 -0.39 40.77
C ALA A 17 30.27 0.27 40.80
N THR A 18 30.03 1.20 41.73
CA THR A 18 28.75 1.91 41.81
C THR A 18 28.51 2.81 40.61
N ILE A 19 29.52 3.59 40.20
CA ILE A 19 29.40 4.50 39.05
C ILE A 19 29.21 3.70 37.76
N ALA A 20 30.03 2.68 37.51
CA ALA A 20 29.92 1.85 36.31
C ALA A 20 28.58 1.10 36.24
N GLY A 21 28.10 0.56 37.38
CA GLY A 21 26.79 -0.10 37.46
C GLY A 21 25.63 0.86 37.17
N LEU A 22 25.68 2.07 37.73
CA LEU A 22 24.63 3.08 37.54
C LEU A 22 24.63 3.63 36.10
N VAL A 23 25.81 3.87 35.52
CA VAL A 23 25.96 4.25 34.11
C VAL A 23 25.44 3.14 33.19
N GLY A 24 25.80 1.88 33.45
CA GLY A 24 25.31 0.74 32.68
C GLY A 24 23.79 0.58 32.76
N PHE A 25 23.21 0.76 33.95
CA PHE A 25 21.76 0.76 34.14
C PHE A 25 21.07 1.87 33.33
N VAL A 26 21.55 3.11 33.45
CA VAL A 26 20.97 4.26 32.73
C VAL A 26 21.08 4.07 31.22
N LEU A 27 22.24 3.62 30.71
CA LEU A 27 22.42 3.34 29.27
C LEU A 27 21.49 2.22 28.79
N SER A 28 21.29 1.17 29.58
CA SER A 28 20.40 0.06 29.23
C SER A 28 18.94 0.51 29.14
N VAL A 29 18.49 1.36 30.07
CA VAL A 29 17.13 1.93 30.07
C VAL A 29 16.95 2.95 28.94
N ALA A 30 18.00 3.71 28.59
CA ALA A 30 17.96 4.69 27.52
C ALA A 30 18.00 4.07 26.12
N THR A 31 18.61 2.88 25.96
CA THR A 31 18.78 2.20 24.66
C THR A 31 17.50 2.10 23.82
N PRO A 32 16.32 1.66 24.33
CA PRO A 32 15.09 1.59 23.53
C PRO A 32 14.49 2.95 23.15
N LEU A 33 14.91 4.04 23.80
CA LEU A 33 14.43 5.41 23.53
C LEU A 33 15.32 6.17 22.55
N LEU A 34 16.50 5.64 22.23
CA LEU A 34 17.40 6.25 21.27
C LEU A 34 16.80 6.17 19.86
N PRO A 35 17.02 7.20 19.02
CA PRO A 35 16.49 7.23 17.66
C PRO A 35 17.08 6.10 16.84
N VAL A 36 16.20 5.38 16.13
CA VAL A 36 16.57 4.36 15.16
C VAL A 36 16.39 4.90 13.75
N VAL A 37 17.25 4.48 12.82
CA VAL A 37 17.08 4.75 11.40
C VAL A 37 16.09 3.74 10.84
N GLN A 38 14.90 4.19 10.48
CA GLN A 38 13.89 3.35 9.84
C GLN A 38 14.03 3.45 8.32
N THR A 39 14.27 2.32 7.65
CA THR A 39 14.24 2.26 6.18
C THR A 39 12.80 2.01 5.72
N THR A 40 12.15 3.03 5.16
CA THR A 40 10.83 2.91 4.54
C THR A 40 10.96 2.60 3.05
N ALA A 41 10.45 1.45 2.63
CA ALA A 41 10.39 1.07 1.22
C ALA A 41 9.17 1.72 0.55
N MET A 42 9.38 2.52 -0.49
CA MET A 42 8.33 3.12 -1.32
C MET A 42 8.38 2.45 -2.70
N LEU A 43 7.25 1.90 -3.16
CA LEU A 43 7.12 1.33 -4.49
C LEU A 43 6.28 2.26 -5.38
N ASN A 44 6.92 2.95 -6.30
CA ASN A 44 6.24 3.74 -7.32
C ASN A 44 6.15 2.93 -8.61
N TRP A 45 4.95 2.83 -9.15
CA TRP A 45 4.65 2.21 -10.44
C TRP A 45 3.72 3.16 -11.21
N PRO A 46 3.91 3.39 -12.52
CA PRO A 46 4.84 2.74 -13.47
C PRO A 46 6.31 3.14 -13.31
N GLN A 47 7.23 2.24 -13.67
CA GLN A 47 8.68 2.49 -13.63
C GLN A 47 9.23 2.71 -15.03
N ASN A 48 10.17 3.66 -15.17
CA ASN A 48 10.83 4.00 -16.45
C ASN A 48 9.86 4.35 -17.60
N GLY A 49 8.67 4.88 -17.29
CA GLY A 49 7.64 5.20 -18.28
C GLY A 49 7.02 3.97 -18.96
N GLN A 50 7.23 2.77 -18.41
CA GLN A 50 6.71 1.51 -18.95
C GLN A 50 5.68 0.89 -17.99
N LEU A 51 4.59 0.36 -18.56
CA LEU A 51 3.53 -0.35 -17.83
C LEU A 51 3.87 -1.83 -17.64
N ASN A 52 5.14 -2.14 -17.36
CA ASN A 52 5.55 -3.51 -17.12
C ASN A 52 5.11 -3.98 -15.73
N SER A 53 4.84 -5.27 -15.60
CA SER A 53 4.61 -5.87 -14.29
C SER A 53 5.88 -5.79 -13.44
N VAL A 54 5.74 -5.35 -12.19
CA VAL A 54 6.83 -5.30 -11.22
C VAL A 54 6.53 -6.26 -10.08
N THR A 55 7.45 -7.17 -9.81
CA THR A 55 7.36 -8.09 -8.68
C THR A 55 8.01 -7.44 -7.46
N ALA A 56 7.24 -7.26 -6.40
CA ALA A 56 7.68 -6.64 -5.15
C ALA A 56 7.08 -7.43 -3.99
N PRO A 57 7.63 -8.62 -3.67
CA PRO A 57 7.10 -9.47 -2.62
C PRO A 57 7.44 -8.85 -1.26
N LEU A 58 6.46 -8.23 -0.61
CA LEU A 58 6.65 -7.70 0.74
C LEU A 58 6.73 -8.87 1.74
N ILE A 59 7.80 -8.90 2.54
CA ILE A 59 7.96 -9.87 3.66
C ILE A 59 6.83 -9.70 4.69
N THR A 60 6.38 -8.44 4.91
CA THR A 60 5.26 -8.12 5.79
C THR A 60 3.88 -8.36 5.16
N LEU A 61 3.84 -8.80 3.89
CA LEU A 61 2.67 -9.10 3.06
C LEU A 61 1.74 -7.91 2.77
N THR A 62 1.63 -6.91 3.65
CA THR A 62 0.75 -5.74 3.51
C THR A 62 1.53 -4.43 3.68
N PRO A 63 1.25 -3.39 2.86
CA PRO A 63 1.82 -2.07 3.04
C PRO A 63 1.14 -1.33 4.20
N VAL A 64 1.83 -0.34 4.76
CA VAL A 64 1.24 0.55 5.79
C VAL A 64 0.10 1.35 5.18
N ASP A 65 0.39 1.99 4.04
CA ASP A 65 -0.53 2.76 3.21
C ASP A 65 -0.34 2.39 1.73
N LEU A 66 -1.44 2.32 0.98
CA LEU A 66 -1.46 2.13 -0.46
C LEU A 66 -2.31 3.23 -1.09
N THR A 67 -1.76 3.87 -2.12
CA THR A 67 -2.50 4.80 -2.99
C THR A 67 -2.30 4.38 -4.44
N ALA A 68 -3.38 4.34 -5.20
CA ALA A 68 -3.37 4.04 -6.62
C ALA A 68 -4.26 5.03 -7.37
N THR A 69 -3.73 5.58 -8.46
CA THR A 69 -4.47 6.47 -9.35
C THR A 69 -4.44 5.88 -10.75
N VAL A 70 -5.60 5.56 -11.29
CA VAL A 70 -5.77 5.00 -12.64
C VAL A 70 -6.50 6.03 -13.50
N PRO A 71 -5.84 6.64 -14.51
CA PRO A 71 -6.54 7.51 -15.45
C PRO A 71 -7.64 6.77 -16.18
N CYS A 72 -8.84 7.36 -16.26
CA CYS A 72 -9.98 6.71 -16.92
C CYS A 72 -9.78 6.55 -18.44
N GLU A 73 -8.82 7.27 -19.03
CA GLU A 73 -8.34 7.05 -20.39
C GLU A 73 -7.88 5.61 -20.64
N VAL A 74 -7.26 4.96 -19.65
CA VAL A 74 -6.87 3.55 -19.75
C VAL A 74 -8.10 2.66 -19.92
N VAL A 75 -9.20 2.96 -19.23
CA VAL A 75 -10.46 2.23 -19.36
C VAL A 75 -11.08 2.41 -20.75
N ARG A 76 -10.95 3.61 -21.33
CA ARG A 76 -11.42 3.90 -22.70
C ARG A 76 -10.61 3.14 -23.76
N GLY A 77 -9.30 2.99 -23.53
CA GLY A 77 -8.40 2.27 -24.44
C GLY A 77 -8.52 0.74 -24.37
N LEU A 78 -9.25 0.18 -23.41
CA LEU A 78 -9.38 -1.26 -23.26
C LEU A 78 -10.32 -1.87 -24.31
N PRO A 79 -10.06 -3.12 -24.75
CA PRO A 79 -10.98 -3.88 -25.59
C PRO A 79 -12.39 -4.06 -24.99
N PRO A 80 -13.41 -4.41 -25.80
CA PRO A 80 -14.78 -4.61 -25.33
C PRO A 80 -14.92 -5.67 -24.23
N GLN A 81 -14.12 -6.73 -24.29
CA GLN A 81 -14.07 -7.78 -23.26
C GLN A 81 -13.52 -7.29 -21.91
N GLY A 82 -12.84 -6.14 -21.89
CA GLY A 82 -12.21 -5.58 -20.70
C GLY A 82 -10.91 -6.27 -20.31
N GLY A 83 -10.52 -6.13 -19.05
CA GLY A 83 -9.26 -6.64 -18.51
C GLY A 83 -9.01 -6.17 -17.07
N VAL A 84 -7.87 -6.56 -16.50
CA VAL A 84 -7.41 -6.01 -15.22
C VAL A 84 -6.47 -4.85 -15.52
N VAL A 85 -6.85 -3.66 -15.07
CA VAL A 85 -6.04 -2.44 -15.26
C VAL A 85 -4.94 -2.36 -14.22
N LEU A 86 -5.26 -2.77 -12.99
CA LEU A 86 -4.33 -2.78 -11.87
C LEU A 86 -4.65 -3.95 -10.96
N GLY A 87 -3.62 -4.68 -10.51
CA GLY A 87 -3.72 -5.68 -9.46
C GLY A 87 -2.48 -5.65 -8.56
N THR A 88 -2.67 -5.84 -7.25
CA THR A 88 -1.57 -5.97 -6.27
C THR A 88 -1.02 -7.41 -6.18
N ALA A 89 -1.56 -8.31 -7.00
CA ALA A 89 -1.10 -9.67 -7.22
C ALA A 89 -1.51 -10.10 -8.65
N PRO A 90 -0.90 -11.18 -9.20
CA PRO A 90 -1.36 -11.78 -10.45
C PRO A 90 -2.79 -12.31 -10.32
N LYS A 91 -3.68 -12.01 -11.29
CA LYS A 91 -5.09 -12.43 -11.23
C LYS A 91 -5.25 -13.96 -11.18
N GLN A 92 -4.39 -14.69 -11.87
CA GLN A 92 -4.40 -16.16 -11.91
C GLN A 92 -3.68 -16.79 -10.69
N GLY A 93 -3.19 -15.97 -9.75
CA GLY A 93 -2.56 -16.45 -8.53
C GLY A 93 -3.58 -17.17 -7.64
N LYS A 94 -3.09 -18.15 -6.86
CA LYS A 94 -3.91 -18.86 -5.87
C LYS A 94 -4.48 -17.85 -4.85
N ASP A 95 -5.80 -17.93 -4.63
CA ASP A 95 -6.54 -17.08 -3.69
C ASP A 95 -6.32 -15.56 -3.91
N ALA A 96 -5.93 -15.15 -5.12
CA ALA A 96 -5.57 -13.76 -5.40
C ALA A 96 -6.75 -12.82 -5.11
N ASN A 97 -7.96 -13.18 -5.55
CA ASN A 97 -9.16 -12.40 -5.27
C ASN A 97 -9.46 -12.27 -3.77
N LEU A 98 -9.06 -13.24 -2.93
CA LEU A 98 -9.32 -13.22 -1.48
C LEU A 98 -8.31 -12.38 -0.70
N GLN A 99 -7.16 -12.03 -1.30
CA GLN A 99 -6.04 -11.43 -0.58
C GLN A 99 -5.50 -10.15 -1.22
N ALA A 100 -5.80 -9.88 -2.49
CA ALA A 100 -5.30 -8.73 -3.23
C ALA A 100 -6.41 -7.76 -3.63
N MET A 101 -5.99 -6.57 -4.06
CA MET A 101 -6.84 -5.55 -4.63
C MET A 101 -6.74 -5.57 -6.15
N PHE A 102 -7.86 -5.38 -6.82
CA PHE A 102 -7.96 -5.30 -8.27
C PHE A 102 -8.83 -4.14 -8.72
N VAL A 103 -8.43 -3.50 -9.82
CA VAL A 103 -9.28 -2.65 -10.65
C VAL A 103 -9.56 -3.43 -11.93
N VAL A 104 -10.78 -3.97 -12.02
CA VAL A 104 -11.22 -4.83 -13.11
C VAL A 104 -12.22 -4.09 -13.98
N VAL A 105 -12.00 -4.11 -15.28
CA VAL A 105 -12.94 -3.60 -16.28
C VAL A 105 -13.54 -4.81 -16.97
N SER A 106 -14.86 -4.92 -16.97
CA SER A 106 -15.62 -5.89 -17.76
C SER A 106 -16.23 -5.21 -18.99
N SER A 107 -17.09 -5.91 -19.72
CA SER A 107 -17.85 -5.29 -20.81
C SER A 107 -18.87 -4.25 -20.32
N GLN A 108 -19.36 -4.39 -19.08
CA GLN A 108 -20.47 -3.59 -18.56
C GLN A 108 -20.10 -2.72 -17.36
N ARG A 109 -19.07 -3.10 -16.59
CA ARG A 109 -18.76 -2.49 -15.29
C ARG A 109 -17.27 -2.27 -15.12
N VAL A 110 -16.93 -1.31 -14.28
CA VAL A 110 -15.60 -1.11 -13.70
C VAL A 110 -15.72 -1.33 -12.20
N ASP A 111 -15.00 -2.31 -11.71
CA ASP A 111 -15.09 -2.79 -10.34
C ASP A 111 -13.74 -2.59 -9.65
N VAL A 112 -13.77 -1.92 -8.50
CA VAL A 112 -12.66 -1.90 -7.55
C VAL A 112 -12.99 -2.92 -6.48
N THR A 113 -12.17 -3.97 -6.37
CA THR A 113 -12.35 -5.05 -5.40
C THR A 113 -11.11 -5.17 -4.53
N ASP A 114 -11.33 -5.54 -3.27
CA ASP A 114 -10.27 -5.79 -2.30
C ASP A 114 -10.67 -6.97 -1.42
N ARG A 115 -9.84 -8.01 -1.38
CA ARG A 115 -10.08 -9.23 -0.58
C ARG A 115 -11.50 -9.81 -0.74
N ASN A 116 -11.96 -9.90 -1.99
CA ASN A 116 -13.27 -10.43 -2.40
C ASN A 116 -14.48 -9.58 -1.95
N VAL A 117 -14.22 -8.34 -1.54
CA VAL A 117 -15.22 -7.32 -1.28
C VAL A 117 -15.22 -6.32 -2.42
N VAL A 118 -16.40 -5.98 -2.94
CA VAL A 118 -16.55 -4.91 -3.93
C VAL A 118 -16.55 -3.58 -3.20
N ILE A 119 -15.47 -2.81 -3.33
CA ILE A 119 -15.32 -1.48 -2.73
C ILE A 119 -16.23 -0.48 -3.43
N LEU A 120 -16.21 -0.50 -4.77
CA LEU A 120 -17.06 0.34 -5.61
C LEU A 120 -17.19 -0.28 -6.99
N SER A 121 -18.40 -0.24 -7.56
CA SER A 121 -18.71 -0.75 -8.89
C SER A 121 -19.49 0.30 -9.66
N VAL A 122 -19.05 0.60 -10.88
CA VAL A 122 -19.62 1.65 -11.73
C VAL A 122 -19.88 1.13 -13.14
N PRO A 123 -20.99 1.50 -13.80
CA PRO A 123 -21.19 1.21 -15.22
C PRO A 123 -20.03 1.69 -16.10
N ARG A 124 -19.56 0.84 -17.02
CA ARG A 124 -18.40 1.16 -17.89
C ARG A 124 -18.72 2.31 -18.84
N ASP A 125 -19.94 2.40 -19.34
CA ASP A 125 -20.44 3.52 -20.15
C ASP A 125 -20.41 4.84 -19.39
N GLN A 126 -20.77 4.84 -18.09
CA GLN A 126 -20.67 6.02 -17.23
C GLN A 126 -19.21 6.44 -17.01
N VAL A 127 -18.31 5.47 -16.82
CA VAL A 127 -16.86 5.69 -16.66
C VAL A 127 -16.24 6.29 -17.92
N VAL A 128 -16.54 5.70 -19.08
CA VAL A 128 -16.04 6.18 -20.38
C VAL A 128 -16.62 7.56 -20.69
N GLY A 129 -17.88 7.78 -20.35
CA GLY A 129 -18.63 8.98 -20.70
C GLY A 129 -19.24 8.88 -22.09
N GLY A 130 -20.13 9.83 -22.41
CA GLY A 130 -20.77 9.94 -23.71
C GLY A 130 -20.92 11.39 -24.15
N ALA A 131 -21.56 11.62 -25.29
CA ALA A 131 -21.73 12.96 -25.86
C ALA A 131 -22.43 13.96 -24.92
N ASN A 132 -23.29 13.46 -24.02
CA ASN A 132 -24.13 14.27 -23.15
C ASN A 132 -23.66 14.32 -21.68
N ALA A 133 -22.65 13.52 -21.32
CA ALA A 133 -22.14 13.46 -19.95
C ALA A 133 -20.65 13.12 -19.96
N PRO A 134 -19.78 13.96 -19.36
CA PRO A 134 -18.37 13.62 -19.25
C PRO A 134 -18.20 12.36 -18.38
N GLY A 135 -17.27 11.50 -18.78
CA GLY A 135 -16.90 10.32 -18.00
C GLY A 135 -16.02 10.69 -16.81
N CYS A 136 -15.44 9.69 -16.14
CA CYS A 136 -14.48 9.97 -15.09
C CYS A 136 -13.14 10.48 -15.65
N SER A 137 -12.41 11.17 -14.78
CA SER A 137 -11.04 11.64 -15.02
C SER A 137 -10.03 10.61 -14.51
N SER A 138 -10.12 10.24 -13.24
CA SER A 138 -9.31 9.21 -12.58
C SER A 138 -10.16 8.30 -11.67
N ILE A 139 -9.66 7.09 -11.46
CA ILE A 139 -10.08 6.19 -10.40
C ILE A 139 -9.01 6.24 -9.32
N GLU A 140 -9.36 6.74 -8.16
CA GLU A 140 -8.47 6.87 -7.02
C GLU A 140 -8.82 5.83 -5.98
N VAL A 141 -7.85 5.02 -5.59
CA VAL A 141 -7.99 4.00 -4.56
C VAL A 141 -7.00 4.28 -3.45
N THR A 142 -7.50 4.34 -2.21
CA THR A 142 -6.69 4.56 -1.01
C THR A 142 -6.99 3.45 -0.02
N SER A 143 -5.96 2.78 0.47
CA SER A 143 -6.06 1.78 1.54
C SER A 143 -5.07 2.14 2.64
N THR A 144 -5.58 2.58 3.78
CA THR A 144 -4.81 3.06 4.94
C THR A 144 -5.36 2.43 6.22
N HIS A 145 -4.85 2.83 7.37
CA HIS A 145 -5.47 2.44 8.65
C HIS A 145 -6.92 2.94 8.82
N ALA A 146 -7.34 3.97 8.07
CA ALA A 146 -8.73 4.43 8.09
C ALA A 146 -9.70 3.53 7.32
N GLY A 147 -9.17 2.59 6.52
CA GLY A 147 -9.95 1.70 5.65
C GLY A 147 -9.56 1.79 4.17
N THR A 148 -10.28 1.03 3.34
CA THR A 148 -10.14 1.03 1.88
C THR A 148 -11.29 1.79 1.24
N PHE A 149 -10.95 2.79 0.43
CA PHE A 149 -11.91 3.63 -0.31
C PHE A 149 -11.53 3.74 -1.78
N ALA A 150 -12.54 3.88 -2.62
CA ALA A 150 -12.39 4.15 -4.05
C ALA A 150 -13.26 5.35 -4.45
N THR A 151 -12.73 6.21 -5.32
CA THR A 151 -13.41 7.39 -5.84
C THR A 151 -13.27 7.42 -7.36
N PHE A 152 -14.38 7.58 -8.07
CA PHE A 152 -14.38 7.82 -9.52
C PHE A 152 -14.51 9.32 -9.76
N VAL A 153 -13.38 9.99 -9.89
CA VAL A 153 -13.30 11.46 -9.93
C VAL A 153 -14.00 12.00 -11.16
N GLY A 154 -14.94 12.94 -10.95
CA GLY A 154 -15.77 13.52 -12.00
C GLY A 154 -17.16 12.87 -12.11
N LEU A 155 -17.35 11.66 -11.56
CA LEU A 155 -18.67 11.06 -11.43
C LEU A 155 -19.34 11.47 -10.12
N LYS A 156 -20.66 11.49 -10.16
CA LYS A 156 -21.51 11.80 -9.00
C LYS A 156 -22.51 10.68 -8.75
N ASP A 157 -22.88 10.53 -7.50
CA ASP A 157 -23.98 9.67 -7.09
C ASP A 157 -25.35 10.32 -7.39
N PRO A 158 -26.47 9.60 -7.21
CA PRO A 158 -27.81 10.17 -7.42
C PRO A 158 -28.15 11.37 -6.51
N ALA A 159 -27.43 11.55 -5.41
CA ALA A 159 -27.57 12.70 -4.51
C ALA A 159 -26.69 13.91 -4.92
N GLY A 160 -25.93 13.78 -6.01
CA GLY A 160 -25.06 14.83 -6.54
C GLY A 160 -23.70 14.95 -5.83
N GLN A 161 -23.38 14.03 -4.92
CA GLN A 161 -22.08 13.98 -4.23
C GLN A 161 -21.04 13.26 -5.09
N PRO A 162 -19.72 13.49 -4.87
CA PRO A 162 -18.68 12.74 -5.55
C PRO A 162 -18.88 11.23 -5.39
N LEU A 163 -18.77 10.48 -6.48
CA LEU A 163 -18.97 9.03 -6.46
C LEU A 163 -17.81 8.35 -5.74
N ARG A 164 -18.01 8.11 -4.45
CA ARG A 164 -17.04 7.51 -3.54
C ARG A 164 -17.70 6.37 -2.77
N GLY A 165 -16.97 5.27 -2.62
CA GLY A 165 -17.38 4.09 -1.88
C GLY A 165 -16.23 3.50 -1.09
N GLY A 166 -16.56 2.61 -0.16
CA GLY A 166 -15.56 1.86 0.60
C GLY A 166 -16.01 1.53 2.01
N PHE A 167 -15.06 0.97 2.76
CA PHE A 167 -15.31 0.42 4.09
C PHE A 167 -14.26 0.96 5.05
N PRO A 168 -14.66 1.52 6.20
CA PRO A 168 -13.75 1.98 7.24
C PRO A 168 -13.22 0.80 8.08
N ASP A 169 -12.65 -0.21 7.42
CA ASP A 169 -12.06 -1.38 8.06
C ASP A 169 -10.53 -1.41 7.84
N PRO A 170 -9.72 -1.23 8.90
CA PRO A 170 -8.25 -1.28 8.79
C PRO A 170 -7.70 -2.64 8.34
N ASN A 171 -8.49 -3.70 8.42
CA ASN A 171 -8.10 -5.05 8.06
C ASN A 171 -8.32 -5.36 6.58
N LEU A 172 -8.98 -4.48 5.81
CA LEU A 172 -9.17 -4.71 4.38
C LEU A 172 -7.92 -4.47 3.55
N ARG A 173 -6.82 -3.94 4.12
CA ARG A 173 -5.57 -3.68 3.38
C ARG A 173 -5.12 -4.87 2.53
N PRO A 174 -4.85 -4.67 1.23
CA PRO A 174 -4.52 -5.75 0.32
C PRO A 174 -3.11 -6.27 0.60
N ARG A 175 -2.91 -7.56 0.30
CA ARG A 175 -1.57 -8.10 0.15
C ARG A 175 -0.93 -7.57 -1.14
N LEU A 176 0.35 -7.23 -1.03
CA LEU A 176 1.17 -6.74 -2.14
C LEU A 176 2.28 -7.75 -2.43
N SER A 177 2.16 -8.45 -3.55
CA SER A 177 3.23 -9.31 -4.10
C SER A 177 3.86 -8.72 -5.36
N GLY A 178 3.20 -7.74 -5.97
CA GLY A 178 3.68 -6.97 -7.12
C GLY A 178 2.59 -6.05 -7.66
N CYS A 179 2.90 -5.26 -8.68
CA CYS A 179 1.94 -4.47 -9.42
C CYS A 179 1.90 -4.97 -10.86
N SER A 180 0.72 -5.39 -11.33
CA SER A 180 0.54 -5.95 -12.67
C SER A 180 -0.70 -5.41 -13.36
N PRO A 181 -0.58 -4.75 -14.53
CA PRO A 181 -1.68 -4.72 -15.50
C PRO A 181 -1.78 -6.11 -16.16
N THR A 182 -2.99 -6.65 -16.33
CA THR A 182 -3.20 -7.91 -17.09
C THR A 182 -3.76 -7.65 -18.49
N SER A 183 -3.77 -6.39 -18.94
CA SER A 183 -4.01 -6.12 -20.37
C SER A 183 -2.81 -6.67 -21.15
N PRO A 184 -3.01 -7.40 -22.27
CA PRO A 184 -1.88 -7.77 -23.12
C PRO A 184 -1.18 -6.47 -23.53
N ASP A 185 0.11 -6.37 -23.22
CA ASP A 185 0.96 -5.36 -23.84
C ASP A 185 0.90 -5.62 -25.36
N PRO A 186 0.48 -4.64 -26.18
CA PRO A 186 0.51 -4.78 -27.64
C PRO A 186 1.90 -5.16 -28.19
N ARG A 187 2.96 -5.04 -27.38
CA ARG A 187 4.35 -5.30 -27.77
C ARG A 187 4.92 -6.66 -27.34
N HIS A 188 4.16 -7.51 -26.66
CA HIS A 188 4.59 -8.87 -26.35
C HIS A 188 3.53 -9.91 -26.74
N PRO A 189 3.66 -10.56 -27.91
CA PRO A 189 2.94 -11.81 -28.16
C PRO A 189 3.55 -12.89 -27.28
N GLY A 190 2.70 -13.57 -26.51
CA GLY A 190 3.03 -14.88 -25.94
C GLY A 190 3.11 -15.94 -27.03
#